data_AF-A0A1G6UGS6-F1
#
_entry.id   AF-A0A1G6UGS6-F1
#
_cell.length_a   1.000
_cell.length_b   1.000
_cell.length_c   1.000
_cell.angle_alpha   90.00
_cell.angle_beta   90.00
_cell.angle_gamma   90.00
#
_symmetry.space_group_name_H-M   'P 1'
#
loop_
_entity.id
_entity.type
_entity.pdbx_description
1 polymer ?
#
loop_
_entity_poly.entity_id
_entity_poly.type
_entity_poly.pdbx_seq_one_letter_code
_entity_poly.pdbx_strand_id
1 'polypeptide(L)'
;MQKHQPYSFSAPDREDELRAKFFGLIWEDEKHVQHVSGPWYLLAYLLILAGSLSVGFHLFSDWTQLYIVPAAILLAWIGYGGYRRTRSNEHWPSFRESLPAAVKLFIVSKGESLAAVASWPVVLLFVLLEWFFDRRYLPLWIVTRVASVSVLVSSVLMAYGEVNIFSRCPYLRPLIARSWTELMHERARDSVWSRLGLMGHYLVAWVGWTYAQAMVFAAIGCFVYWLFSRRIDRNARPLPDGVHHLSDLHITSGMDKPIQSDAYSNTKVFEKLKAQAQIADVLVISGDITDGGLRGEWHDFLAACNPLKAEAKFILCPGNHDLHPYSHKYRPKVSAIPMNSCLPRLRKIRYLRAVNELCPDGYVMESGGPIELNRYLARYDHVFSEYAYGNDGALARQVDSIWEAAFPMFWTIRDQMFVALDTNRLPSNLLTSALGDVGTAQLRRLKQIAGQLPFGARLIVVGHHHVYTPPSRNPLVELQMKYLQMLRSNALTRVLSAVDCHYLHGHRHYTFEFSIDRMSVASAPSARYKDTV
;
A
#
# COMPACT_ATOMS: atom_id res chain seq x y z
N MET A 1 4.54 -75.50 37.94
CA MET A 1 4.19 -74.42 38.89
C MET A 1 5.25 -73.32 38.74
N GLN A 2 4.98 -72.28 37.94
CA GLN A 2 5.51 -70.92 38.06
C GLN A 2 4.88 -70.07 36.95
N LYS A 3 4.08 -69.07 37.36
CA LYS A 3 3.40 -68.10 36.48
C LYS A 3 4.41 -67.01 36.11
N HIS A 4 4.67 -66.81 34.82
CA HIS A 4 5.32 -65.60 34.33
C HIS A 4 4.27 -64.50 34.13
N GLN A 5 4.45 -63.40 34.86
CA GLN A 5 3.74 -62.13 34.62
C GLN A 5 4.37 -61.38 33.42
N PRO A 6 3.58 -60.65 32.62
CA PRO A 6 4.13 -59.76 31.61
C PRO A 6 4.59 -58.45 32.27
N TYR A 7 5.85 -58.08 32.02
CA TYR A 7 6.38 -56.74 32.31
C TYR A 7 5.73 -55.73 31.36
N SER A 8 4.94 -54.78 31.90
CA SER A 8 4.60 -53.54 31.20
C SER A 8 5.67 -52.49 31.51
N PHE A 9 6.37 -52.04 30.48
CA PHE A 9 7.13 -50.80 30.52
C PHE A 9 6.38 -49.78 29.66
N SER A 10 5.59 -48.93 30.31
CA SER A 10 5.21 -47.63 29.73
C SER A 10 6.40 -46.69 29.93
N ALA A 11 7.25 -46.56 28.92
CA ALA A 11 8.20 -45.46 28.88
C ALA A 11 7.40 -44.15 28.70
N PRO A 12 7.64 -43.10 29.50
CA PRO A 12 7.07 -41.78 29.22
C PRO A 12 7.56 -41.30 27.85
N ASP A 13 6.65 -40.68 27.10
CA ASP A 13 6.87 -40.26 25.71
C ASP A 13 8.11 -39.37 25.59
N ARG A 14 9.15 -39.92 24.96
CA ARG A 14 10.37 -39.21 24.56
C ARG A 14 10.04 -37.97 23.69
N GLU A 15 8.86 -37.97 23.07
CA GLU A 15 8.32 -36.86 22.29
C GLU A 15 7.92 -35.67 23.17
N ASP A 16 7.31 -35.88 24.34
CA ASP A 16 6.91 -34.81 25.25
C ASP A 16 8.12 -34.17 25.96
N GLU A 17 9.14 -34.96 26.28
CA GLU A 17 10.40 -34.43 26.83
C GLU A 17 11.17 -33.62 25.78
N LEU A 18 11.18 -34.08 24.51
CA LEU A 18 11.78 -33.34 23.40
C LEU A 18 10.98 -32.08 23.07
N ARG A 19 9.64 -32.12 23.09
CA ARG A 19 8.78 -30.93 22.95
C ARG A 19 9.04 -29.94 24.07
N ALA A 20 9.08 -30.36 25.33
CA ALA A 20 9.34 -29.48 26.47
C ALA A 20 10.74 -28.84 26.42
N LYS A 21 11.78 -29.61 26.07
CA LYS A 21 13.15 -29.08 25.85
C LYS A 21 13.19 -28.14 24.65
N PHE A 22 12.49 -28.47 23.57
CA PHE A 22 12.49 -27.69 22.34
C PHE A 22 11.74 -26.37 22.49
N PHE A 23 10.57 -26.36 23.14
CA PHE A 23 9.90 -25.13 23.55
C PHE A 23 10.86 -24.33 24.44
N GLY A 24 11.42 -24.94 25.49
CA GLY A 24 12.42 -24.29 26.35
C GLY A 24 13.57 -23.59 25.60
N LEU A 25 14.00 -24.09 24.44
CA LEU A 25 15.18 -23.58 23.72
C LEU A 25 14.85 -22.47 22.69
N ILE A 26 13.64 -22.47 22.08
CA ILE A 26 13.11 -21.26 21.39
C ILE A 26 12.97 -20.11 22.39
N TRP A 27 12.82 -20.47 23.66
CA TRP A 27 12.72 -19.59 24.80
C TRP A 27 13.99 -19.66 25.68
N GLU A 28 15.22 -19.46 25.17
CA GLU A 28 16.41 -19.19 26.01
C GLU A 28 17.08 -17.82 25.72
N ASP A 29 17.93 -17.34 26.63
CA ASP A 29 18.29 -15.91 26.82
C ASP A 29 19.37 -15.40 25.82
N GLU A 30 19.22 -14.16 25.30
CA GLU A 30 20.05 -13.54 24.23
C GLU A 30 21.46 -13.09 24.67
N LYS A 31 22.17 -13.86 25.51
CA LYS A 31 23.42 -13.39 26.14
C LYS A 31 24.70 -13.53 25.29
N HIS A 32 24.65 -14.09 24.09
CA HIS A 32 25.85 -14.31 23.28
C HIS A 32 25.70 -13.87 21.82
N VAL A 33 25.81 -12.57 21.57
CA VAL A 33 26.17 -12.03 20.25
C VAL A 33 27.46 -11.23 20.41
N GLN A 34 28.57 -11.78 19.91
CA GLN A 34 29.87 -11.13 19.98
C GLN A 34 29.91 -9.90 19.06
N HIS A 35 30.37 -8.78 19.60
CA HIS A 35 30.51 -7.51 18.92
C HIS A 35 31.67 -7.55 17.90
N VAL A 36 31.36 -7.27 16.63
CA VAL A 36 32.37 -6.85 15.64
C VAL A 36 32.31 -5.34 15.53
N SER A 37 33.23 -4.64 16.21
CA SER A 37 33.44 -3.20 16.06
C SER A 37 34.62 -2.95 15.11
N GLY A 38 34.35 -2.29 13.97
CA GLY A 38 35.39 -1.94 13.01
C GLY A 38 34.95 -0.85 12.02
N PRO A 39 35.91 -0.23 11.30
CA PRO A 39 35.74 0.96 10.46
C PRO A 39 34.82 0.78 9.22
N TRP A 40 34.23 -0.40 9.04
CA TRP A 40 33.35 -0.76 7.92
C TRP A 40 32.01 0.01 7.89
N TYR A 41 31.60 0.60 9.03
CA TYR A 41 30.37 1.38 9.12
C TYR A 41 30.39 2.65 8.26
N LEU A 42 31.54 3.32 8.17
CA LEU A 42 31.68 4.55 7.39
C LEU A 42 31.65 4.25 5.88
N LEU A 43 32.25 3.12 5.47
CA LEU A 43 32.27 2.67 4.08
C LEU A 43 30.87 2.25 3.59
N ALA A 44 30.10 1.54 4.43
CA ALA A 44 28.72 1.16 4.10
C ALA A 44 27.82 2.40 3.94
N TYR A 45 28.00 3.42 4.78
CA TYR A 45 27.23 4.66 4.69
C TYR A 45 27.53 5.45 3.41
N LEU A 46 28.81 5.52 2.99
CA LEU A 46 29.21 6.19 1.75
C LEU A 46 28.72 5.46 0.49
N LEU A 47 28.69 4.12 0.51
CA LEU A 47 28.17 3.31 -0.61
C LEU A 47 26.64 3.45 -0.78
N ILE A 48 25.90 3.57 0.32
CA ILE A 48 24.44 3.83 0.29
C ILE A 48 24.14 5.22 -0.27
N LEU A 49 24.94 6.24 0.07
CA LEU A 49 24.79 7.60 -0.47
C LEU A 49 25.07 7.64 -1.98
N ALA A 50 26.11 6.94 -2.44
CA ALA A 50 26.46 6.83 -3.86
C ALA A 50 25.40 6.06 -4.67
N GLY A 51 24.84 4.99 -4.12
CA GLY A 51 23.73 4.25 -4.75
C GLY A 51 22.46 5.08 -4.88
N SER A 52 22.17 5.92 -3.89
CA SER A 52 20.98 6.79 -3.88
C SER A 52 21.04 7.88 -4.96
N LEU A 53 22.23 8.40 -5.27
CA LEU A 53 22.46 9.34 -6.38
C LEU A 53 22.36 8.66 -7.76
N SER A 54 22.76 7.39 -7.86
CA SER A 54 22.64 6.60 -9.12
C SER A 54 21.19 6.23 -9.46
N VAL A 55 20.34 5.99 -8.45
CA VAL A 55 18.90 5.71 -8.66
C VAL A 55 18.16 6.96 -9.17
N GLY A 56 18.58 8.16 -8.73
CA GLY A 56 18.09 9.43 -9.27
C GLY A 56 18.40 9.62 -10.77
N PHE A 57 19.54 9.10 -11.24
CA PHE A 57 19.94 9.17 -12.66
C PHE A 57 19.23 8.13 -13.55
N HIS A 58 19.02 6.91 -13.05
CA HIS A 58 18.27 5.90 -13.81
C HIS A 58 16.79 6.26 -13.98
N LEU A 59 16.20 6.88 -12.95
CA LEU A 59 14.87 7.46 -13.05
C LEU A 59 14.78 8.65 -14.02
N PHE A 60 15.86 9.18 -14.60
CA PHE A 60 15.78 10.19 -15.67
C PHE A 60 15.95 9.59 -17.08
N SER A 61 16.53 8.40 -17.20
CA SER A 61 16.82 7.76 -18.51
C SER A 61 15.60 7.09 -19.15
N ASP A 62 14.67 6.54 -18.36
CA ASP A 62 13.39 6.02 -18.88
C ASP A 62 12.43 7.12 -19.33
N TRP A 63 12.72 8.38 -18.96
CA TRP A 63 11.90 9.55 -19.27
C TRP A 63 12.22 10.14 -20.63
N THR A 64 13.32 9.77 -21.29
CA THR A 64 13.64 10.32 -22.61
C THR A 64 12.95 9.55 -23.75
N GLN A 65 12.72 8.25 -23.61
CA GLN A 65 12.15 7.43 -24.68
C GLN A 65 10.64 7.66 -24.92
N LEU A 66 9.87 7.99 -23.87
CA LEU A 66 8.42 8.18 -23.98
C LEU A 66 8.01 9.54 -24.60
N TYR A 67 8.89 10.54 -24.60
CA TYR A 67 8.62 11.88 -25.14
C TYR A 67 9.13 12.05 -26.58
N ILE A 68 10.18 11.31 -26.98
CA ILE A 68 10.75 11.39 -28.32
C ILE A 68 9.77 10.86 -29.37
N VAL A 69 9.03 9.79 -29.09
CA VAL A 69 8.14 9.16 -30.09
C VAL A 69 6.92 10.03 -30.43
N PRO A 70 6.14 10.57 -29.47
CA PRO A 70 5.02 11.45 -29.79
C PRO A 70 5.46 12.80 -30.38
N ALA A 71 6.57 13.36 -29.90
CA ALA A 71 7.13 14.60 -30.44
C ALA A 71 7.66 14.39 -31.88
N ALA A 72 8.30 13.26 -32.17
CA ALA A 72 8.74 12.91 -33.51
C ALA A 72 7.57 12.66 -34.46
N ILE A 73 6.47 12.03 -33.99
CA ILE A 73 5.25 11.84 -34.80
C ILE A 73 4.59 13.19 -35.10
N LEU A 74 4.51 14.10 -34.12
CA LEU A 74 3.96 15.44 -34.31
C LEU A 74 4.82 16.29 -35.25
N LEU A 75 6.15 16.25 -35.10
CA LEU A 75 7.09 16.95 -35.97
C LEU A 75 7.12 16.35 -37.38
N ALA A 76 6.99 15.03 -37.52
CA ALA A 76 6.83 14.37 -38.81
C ALA A 76 5.50 14.75 -39.47
N TRP A 77 4.41 14.87 -38.71
CA TRP A 77 3.10 15.32 -39.24
C TRP A 77 3.11 16.78 -39.68
N ILE A 78 3.75 17.67 -38.89
CA ILE A 78 3.93 19.09 -39.23
C ILE A 78 4.86 19.24 -40.44
N GLY A 79 5.96 18.48 -40.48
CA GLY A 79 6.88 18.43 -41.62
C GLY A 79 6.22 17.90 -42.90
N TYR A 80 5.40 16.85 -42.78
CA TYR A 80 4.65 16.26 -43.89
C TYR A 80 3.53 17.18 -44.41
N GLY A 81 2.87 17.93 -43.52
CA GLY A 81 1.91 18.97 -43.88
C GLY A 81 2.53 20.17 -44.58
N GLY A 82 3.77 20.54 -44.20
CA GLY A 82 4.56 21.58 -44.87
C GLY A 82 5.09 21.16 -46.23
N TYR A 83 5.52 19.89 -46.37
CA TYR A 83 6.06 19.33 -47.62
C TYR A 83 5.00 19.16 -48.72
N ARG A 84 3.73 18.96 -48.35
CA ARG A 84 2.63 18.75 -49.30
C ARG A 84 2.18 19.99 -50.07
N ARG A 85 2.66 21.19 -49.74
CA ARG A 85 2.25 22.44 -50.42
C ARG A 85 3.16 22.89 -51.56
N THR A 86 4.25 22.19 -51.84
CA THR A 86 5.24 22.61 -52.85
C THR A 86 5.41 21.69 -54.06
N ARG A 87 4.61 20.61 -54.23
CA ARG A 87 4.60 19.85 -55.49
C ARG A 87 3.19 19.44 -55.91
N SER A 88 2.79 19.93 -57.08
CA SER A 88 1.69 19.42 -57.88
C SER A 88 2.00 18.03 -58.42
N ASN A 89 0.92 17.26 -58.59
CA ASN A 89 0.74 16.05 -59.40
C ASN A 89 1.76 14.92 -59.22
N GLU A 90 1.37 13.89 -58.46
CA GLU A 90 1.48 12.48 -58.88
C GLU A 90 0.70 11.55 -57.94
N HIS A 91 0.13 10.49 -58.53
CA HIS A 91 -0.79 9.54 -57.90
C HIS A 91 -0.12 8.57 -56.92
N TRP A 92 -0.72 8.37 -55.74
CA TRP A 92 -0.52 7.20 -54.87
C TRP A 92 -1.79 6.88 -54.05
N PRO A 93 -2.33 5.64 -54.11
CA PRO A 93 -3.31 5.13 -53.16
C PRO A 93 -2.70 4.07 -52.23
N SER A 94 -2.83 4.23 -50.90
CA SER A 94 -2.88 3.08 -49.95
C SER A 94 -3.03 3.45 -48.46
N PHE A 95 -2.79 4.69 -48.01
CA PHE A 95 -2.87 4.97 -46.56
C PHE A 95 -4.30 5.17 -46.02
N ARG A 96 -5.27 5.42 -46.90
CA ARG A 96 -6.66 5.76 -46.50
C ARG A 96 -7.51 4.53 -46.14
N GLU A 97 -7.12 3.35 -46.61
CA GLU A 97 -7.91 2.14 -46.47
C GLU A 97 -7.68 1.42 -45.14
N SER A 98 -6.51 1.58 -44.52
CA SER A 98 -6.09 0.93 -43.27
C SER A 98 -6.60 1.57 -41.97
N LEU A 99 -7.41 2.63 -42.04
CA LEU A 99 -7.99 3.28 -40.86
C LEU A 99 -9.31 2.60 -40.40
N PRO A 100 -9.51 2.36 -39.10
CA PRO A 100 -10.76 1.81 -38.55
C PRO A 100 -11.99 2.66 -38.90
N ALA A 101 -13.14 2.03 -39.09
CA ALA A 101 -14.38 2.68 -39.55
C ALA A 101 -14.84 3.87 -38.67
N ALA A 102 -14.59 3.82 -37.36
CA ALA A 102 -14.87 4.93 -36.43
C ALA A 102 -14.07 6.21 -36.74
N VAL A 103 -12.87 6.07 -37.32
CA VAL A 103 -12.04 7.22 -37.73
C VAL A 103 -12.44 7.72 -39.13
N LYS A 104 -12.96 6.84 -39.99
CA LYS A 104 -13.49 7.21 -41.32
C LYS A 104 -14.76 8.05 -41.21
N LEU A 105 -15.60 7.83 -40.19
CA LEU A 105 -16.83 8.60 -39.96
C LEU A 105 -16.59 10.04 -39.48
N PHE A 106 -15.39 10.36 -38.96
CA PHE A 106 -15.03 11.69 -38.46
C PHE A 106 -14.26 12.57 -39.46
N ILE A 107 -13.88 12.02 -40.62
CA ILE A 107 -13.13 12.73 -41.67
C ILE A 107 -14.07 13.05 -42.84
N VAL A 108 -15.27 13.56 -42.55
CA VAL A 108 -16.11 14.23 -43.55
C VAL A 108 -16.83 15.41 -42.90
N SER A 109 -16.11 16.50 -42.62
CA SER A 109 -16.67 17.84 -42.78
C SER A 109 -15.57 18.76 -43.30
N LYS A 110 -15.73 19.23 -44.54
CA LYS A 110 -14.87 20.27 -45.13
C LYS A 110 -15.48 21.60 -44.74
N GLY A 111 -14.79 22.37 -43.90
CA GLY A 111 -15.12 23.78 -43.67
C GLY A 111 -15.23 24.22 -42.21
N GLU A 112 -14.71 23.47 -41.24
CA GLU A 112 -14.72 23.94 -39.86
C GLU A 112 -13.51 24.85 -39.55
N SER A 113 -13.78 25.92 -38.80
CA SER A 113 -12.79 26.90 -38.39
C SER A 113 -11.73 26.27 -37.48
N LEU A 114 -10.54 26.88 -37.39
CA LEU A 114 -9.45 26.46 -36.49
C LEU A 114 -9.90 26.32 -35.01
N ALA A 115 -10.99 26.99 -34.62
CA ALA A 115 -11.61 26.83 -33.30
C ALA A 115 -12.15 25.40 -33.06
N ALA A 116 -12.62 24.71 -34.11
CA ALA A 116 -13.02 23.32 -34.03
C ALA A 116 -11.82 22.39 -33.83
N VAL A 117 -10.65 22.68 -34.39
CA VAL A 117 -9.43 21.87 -34.19
C VAL A 117 -8.85 22.08 -32.78
N ALA A 118 -8.98 23.29 -32.22
CA ALA A 118 -8.52 23.60 -30.86
C ALA A 118 -9.37 22.93 -29.76
N SER A 119 -10.60 22.51 -30.05
CA SER A 119 -11.44 21.76 -29.10
C SER A 119 -11.20 20.24 -29.16
N TRP A 120 -10.41 19.73 -30.12
CA TRP A 120 -10.13 18.29 -30.25
C TRP A 120 -9.45 17.66 -29.04
N PRO A 121 -8.51 18.31 -28.32
CA PRO A 121 -7.96 17.75 -27.08
C PRO A 121 -9.01 17.62 -25.97
N VAL A 122 -10.02 18.50 -25.95
CA VAL A 122 -11.13 18.46 -24.98
C VAL A 122 -12.11 17.34 -25.37
N VAL A 123 -12.43 17.19 -26.66
CA VAL A 123 -13.28 16.10 -27.16
C VAL A 123 -12.58 14.74 -27.00
N LEU A 124 -11.28 14.64 -27.29
CA LEU A 124 -10.49 13.44 -27.06
C LEU A 124 -10.40 13.11 -25.57
N LEU A 125 -10.24 14.12 -24.70
CA LEU A 125 -10.34 13.95 -23.26
C LEU A 125 -11.72 13.43 -22.87
N PHE A 126 -12.82 13.97 -23.40
CA PHE A 126 -14.18 13.50 -23.13
C PHE A 126 -14.42 12.06 -23.62
N VAL A 127 -13.97 11.70 -24.83
CA VAL A 127 -14.10 10.35 -25.40
C VAL A 127 -13.23 9.35 -24.65
N LEU A 128 -12.00 9.73 -24.26
CA LEU A 128 -11.15 8.90 -23.41
C LEU A 128 -11.77 8.74 -22.03
N LEU A 129 -12.28 9.82 -21.44
CA LEU A 129 -13.01 9.77 -20.17
C LEU A 129 -14.21 8.83 -20.29
N GLU A 130 -15.08 8.97 -21.29
CA GLU A 130 -16.26 8.12 -21.49
C GLU A 130 -15.91 6.64 -21.75
N TRP A 131 -14.94 6.36 -22.65
CA TRP A 131 -14.47 5.01 -22.97
C TRP A 131 -13.76 4.32 -21.79
N PHE A 132 -13.06 5.08 -20.92
CA PHE A 132 -12.41 4.54 -19.72
C PHE A 132 -13.34 4.51 -18.49
N PHE A 133 -14.36 5.36 -18.41
CA PHE A 133 -15.36 5.34 -17.32
C PHE A 133 -16.23 4.09 -17.38
N ASP A 134 -16.47 3.54 -18.58
CA ASP A 134 -17.12 2.23 -18.75
C ASP A 134 -16.26 1.06 -18.22
N ARG A 135 -14.96 1.29 -17.91
CA ARG A 135 -14.01 0.27 -17.41
C ARG A 135 -13.42 0.51 -16.01
N ARG A 136 -14.01 1.39 -15.20
CA ARG A 136 -13.72 1.63 -13.76
C ARG A 136 -12.24 1.97 -13.42
N TYR A 137 -12.03 3.27 -13.17
CA TYR A 137 -10.88 3.98 -12.57
C TYR A 137 -9.71 4.36 -13.50
N LEU A 138 -9.61 5.66 -13.76
CA LEU A 138 -8.39 6.31 -14.25
C LEU A 138 -7.54 6.75 -13.04
N PRO A 139 -6.27 6.31 -12.90
CA PRO A 139 -5.37 6.84 -11.88
C PRO A 139 -5.22 8.36 -12.02
N LEU A 140 -5.25 9.08 -10.88
CA LEU A 140 -5.18 10.55 -10.85
C LEU A 140 -3.98 11.11 -11.65
N TRP A 141 -2.86 10.38 -11.67
CA TRP A 141 -1.65 10.75 -12.44
C TRP A 141 -1.85 10.69 -13.96
N ILE A 142 -2.73 9.82 -14.48
CA ILE A 142 -3.07 9.78 -15.92
C ILE A 142 -3.93 10.99 -16.27
N VAL A 143 -4.92 11.34 -15.43
CA VAL A 143 -5.73 12.55 -15.62
C VAL A 143 -4.84 13.80 -15.66
N THR A 144 -3.90 13.91 -14.72
CA THR A 144 -2.96 15.04 -14.70
C THR A 144 -2.04 15.05 -15.91
N ARG A 145 -1.57 13.89 -16.39
CA ARG A 145 -0.73 13.82 -17.60
C ARG A 145 -1.49 14.17 -18.87
N VAL A 146 -2.71 13.69 -19.04
CA VAL A 146 -3.55 14.05 -20.20
C VAL A 146 -3.88 15.54 -20.16
N ALA A 147 -4.20 16.09 -18.99
CA ALA A 147 -4.37 17.53 -18.83
C ALA A 147 -3.11 18.31 -19.22
N SER A 148 -1.93 17.95 -18.71
CA SER A 148 -0.67 18.62 -19.05
C SER A 148 -0.32 18.55 -20.54
N VAL A 149 -0.55 17.40 -21.19
CA VAL A 149 -0.35 17.25 -22.64
C VAL A 149 -1.35 18.11 -23.43
N SER A 150 -2.62 18.12 -23.03
CA SER A 150 -3.63 18.98 -23.65
C SER A 150 -3.30 20.47 -23.51
N VAL A 151 -2.80 20.91 -22.36
CA VAL A 151 -2.34 22.29 -22.15
C VAL A 151 -1.14 22.61 -23.04
N LEU A 152 -0.16 21.70 -23.14
CA LEU A 152 1.01 21.88 -24.00
C LEU A 152 0.63 21.97 -25.47
N VAL A 153 -0.22 21.05 -25.95
CA VAL A 153 -0.68 21.01 -27.35
C VAL A 153 -1.50 22.25 -27.69
N SER A 154 -2.44 22.65 -26.85
CA SER A 154 -3.22 23.89 -27.04
C SER A 154 -2.31 25.13 -27.04
N SER A 155 -1.28 25.17 -26.20
CA SER A 155 -0.31 26.27 -26.16
C SER A 155 0.51 26.36 -27.45
N VAL A 156 0.99 25.22 -27.97
CA VAL A 156 1.74 25.16 -29.24
C VAL A 156 0.84 25.55 -30.41
N LEU A 157 -0.40 25.09 -30.43
CA LEU A 157 -1.36 25.43 -31.49
C LEU A 157 -1.79 26.90 -31.45
N MET A 158 -1.95 27.50 -30.27
CA MET A 158 -2.21 28.94 -30.15
C MET A 158 -1.00 29.77 -30.59
N ALA A 159 0.22 29.42 -30.15
CA ALA A 159 1.43 30.10 -30.59
C ALA A 159 1.63 30.00 -32.10
N TYR A 160 1.38 28.82 -32.69
CA TYR A 160 1.50 28.61 -34.13
C TYR A 160 0.37 29.30 -34.92
N GLY A 161 -0.85 29.30 -34.37
CA GLY A 161 -2.03 29.94 -34.92
C GLY A 161 -1.89 31.46 -34.95
N GLU A 162 -1.45 32.07 -33.85
CA GLU A 162 -1.17 33.51 -33.79
C GLU A 162 -0.11 33.90 -34.82
N VAL A 163 1.03 33.20 -34.86
CA VAL A 163 2.12 33.52 -35.82
C VAL A 163 1.66 33.39 -37.29
N ASN A 164 0.82 32.40 -37.61
CA ASN A 164 0.31 32.22 -38.98
C ASN A 164 -0.87 33.15 -39.35
N ILE A 165 -1.77 33.47 -38.41
CA ILE A 165 -2.91 34.36 -38.67
C ILE A 165 -2.44 35.82 -38.77
N PHE A 166 -1.51 36.24 -37.89
CA PHE A 166 -0.97 37.61 -37.91
C PHE A 166 -0.06 37.90 -39.11
N SER A 167 0.56 36.87 -39.69
CA SER A 167 1.41 37.03 -40.88
C SER A 167 0.63 37.03 -42.21
N ARG A 168 -0.64 36.59 -42.23
CA ARG A 168 -1.35 36.31 -43.50
C ARG A 168 -2.69 37.01 -43.71
N CYS A 169 -3.23 37.73 -42.72
CA CYS A 169 -4.54 38.40 -42.87
C CYS A 169 -4.43 39.93 -42.64
N PRO A 170 -4.24 40.74 -43.71
CA PRO A 170 -4.09 42.20 -43.60
C PRO A 170 -5.31 42.91 -43.01
N TYR A 171 -6.50 42.33 -43.20
CA TYR A 171 -7.79 42.95 -42.85
C TYR A 171 -8.20 42.79 -41.38
N LEU A 172 -7.56 41.89 -40.62
CA LEU A 172 -7.81 41.73 -39.18
C LEU A 172 -6.97 42.67 -38.31
N ARG A 173 -5.92 43.31 -38.88
CA ARG A 173 -5.08 44.27 -38.16
C ARG A 173 -5.87 45.44 -37.56
N PRO A 174 -6.80 46.11 -38.27
CA PRO A 174 -7.46 47.31 -37.73
C PRO A 174 -8.55 47.02 -36.68
N LEU A 175 -9.07 45.79 -36.61
CA LEU A 175 -10.20 45.43 -35.73
C LEU A 175 -9.78 45.06 -34.30
N ILE A 176 -8.50 44.75 -34.09
CA ILE A 176 -7.91 44.47 -32.76
C ILE A 176 -7.04 45.67 -32.28
N ALA A 177 -6.90 46.70 -33.14
CA ALA A 177 -6.00 47.84 -33.03
C ALA A 177 -6.41 48.93 -32.01
N ARG A 178 -6.87 48.52 -30.83
CA ARG A 178 -6.90 49.36 -29.62
C ARG A 178 -6.60 48.55 -28.36
N SER A 179 -5.86 47.45 -28.50
CA SER A 179 -5.43 46.64 -27.36
C SER A 179 -3.94 46.85 -27.08
N TRP A 180 -3.60 46.72 -25.80
CA TRP A 180 -2.26 46.83 -25.19
C TRP A 180 -1.09 46.26 -26.00
N THR A 181 -1.38 45.27 -26.85
CA THR A 181 -0.45 44.56 -27.74
C THR A 181 0.20 45.44 -28.80
N GLU A 182 -0.52 46.40 -29.40
CA GLU A 182 0.08 47.32 -30.41
C GLU A 182 1.01 48.33 -29.74
N LEU A 183 0.62 48.86 -28.59
CA LEU A 183 1.41 49.83 -27.82
C LEU A 183 2.73 49.20 -27.32
N MET A 184 2.68 47.92 -26.95
CA MET A 184 3.85 47.12 -26.60
C MET A 184 4.71 46.76 -27.83
N HIS A 185 4.09 46.45 -28.96
CA HIS A 185 4.82 46.10 -30.19
C HIS A 185 5.53 47.28 -30.85
N GLU A 186 4.97 48.49 -30.79
CA GLU A 186 5.66 49.70 -31.24
C GLU A 186 6.87 50.00 -30.35
N ARG A 187 6.69 50.03 -29.03
CA ARG A 187 7.82 50.23 -28.09
C ARG A 187 8.88 49.13 -28.15
N ALA A 188 8.49 47.91 -28.53
CA ALA A 188 9.40 46.79 -28.72
C ALA A 188 10.33 46.94 -29.95
N ARG A 189 9.99 47.75 -30.96
CA ARG A 189 10.88 47.91 -32.13
C ARG A 189 12.16 48.68 -31.81
N ASP A 190 12.09 49.60 -30.85
CA ASP A 190 13.12 50.61 -30.65
C ASP A 190 14.32 50.13 -29.84
N SER A 191 14.21 49.01 -29.12
CA SER A 191 15.37 48.44 -28.41
C SER A 191 15.25 46.94 -28.15
N VAL A 192 16.39 46.28 -27.99
CA VAL A 192 16.47 44.88 -27.51
C VAL A 192 15.82 44.75 -26.13
N TRP A 193 15.95 45.75 -25.27
CA TRP A 193 15.37 45.77 -23.92
C TRP A 193 13.84 45.75 -23.94
N SER A 194 13.22 46.47 -24.86
CA SER A 194 11.77 46.47 -25.01
C SER A 194 11.24 45.12 -25.51
N ARG A 195 11.98 44.40 -26.38
CA ARG A 195 11.64 43.02 -26.79
C ARG A 195 11.78 42.02 -25.65
N LEU A 196 12.85 42.13 -24.87
CA LEU A 196 13.03 41.29 -23.68
C LEU A 196 11.95 41.56 -22.63
N GLY A 197 11.56 42.83 -22.43
CA GLY A 197 10.45 43.21 -21.57
C GLY A 197 9.12 42.60 -22.02
N LEU A 198 8.82 42.63 -23.31
CA LEU A 198 7.61 42.04 -23.87
C LEU A 198 7.62 40.51 -23.76
N MET A 199 8.74 39.84 -24.08
CA MET A 199 8.89 38.40 -23.86
C MET A 199 8.72 38.02 -22.39
N GLY A 200 9.23 38.84 -21.47
CA GLY A 200 9.01 38.67 -20.03
C GLY A 200 7.53 38.73 -19.65
N HIS A 201 6.77 39.69 -20.19
CA HIS A 201 5.33 39.79 -19.94
C HIS A 201 4.55 38.59 -20.49
N TYR A 202 4.85 38.15 -21.71
CA TYR A 202 4.24 36.94 -22.28
C TYR A 202 4.58 35.69 -21.48
N LEU A 203 5.82 35.55 -21.03
CA LEU A 203 6.23 34.44 -20.18
C LEU A 203 5.47 34.45 -18.85
N VAL A 204 5.34 35.61 -18.20
CA VAL A 204 4.57 35.73 -16.94
C VAL A 204 3.09 35.41 -17.16
N ALA A 205 2.47 35.93 -18.23
CA ALA A 205 1.09 35.63 -18.56
C ALA A 205 0.88 34.14 -18.89
N TRP A 206 1.82 33.53 -19.62
CA TRP A 206 1.78 32.11 -19.95
C TRP A 206 1.95 31.21 -18.72
N VAL A 207 2.90 31.52 -17.84
CA VAL A 207 3.08 30.83 -16.55
C VAL A 207 1.82 30.99 -15.69
N GLY A 208 1.25 32.20 -15.61
CA GLY A 208 0.03 32.48 -14.86
C GLY A 208 -1.18 31.69 -15.39
N TRP A 209 -1.37 31.64 -16.71
CA TRP A 209 -2.45 30.88 -17.35
C TRP A 209 -2.27 29.37 -17.15
N THR A 210 -1.06 28.85 -17.32
CA THR A 210 -0.74 27.43 -17.11
C THR A 210 -0.98 27.04 -15.65
N TYR A 211 -0.58 27.90 -14.70
CA TYR A 211 -0.86 27.70 -13.28
C TYR A 211 -2.37 27.71 -12.98
N ALA A 212 -3.11 28.66 -13.54
CA ALA A 212 -4.57 28.74 -13.37
C ALA A 212 -5.27 27.49 -13.93
N GLN A 213 -4.88 26.99 -15.11
CA GLN A 213 -5.41 25.74 -15.66
C GLN A 213 -5.06 24.54 -14.77
N ALA A 214 -3.82 24.45 -14.29
CA ALA A 214 -3.42 23.39 -13.36
C ALA A 214 -4.25 23.42 -12.07
N MET A 215 -4.54 24.62 -11.53
CA MET A 215 -5.41 24.79 -10.37
C MET A 215 -6.86 24.39 -10.65
N VAL A 216 -7.41 24.72 -11.82
CA VAL A 216 -8.77 24.30 -12.22
C VAL A 216 -8.84 22.78 -12.39
N PHE A 217 -7.87 22.15 -13.05
CA PHE A 217 -7.84 20.68 -13.17
C PHE A 217 -7.64 19.99 -11.83
N ALA A 218 -6.81 20.56 -10.94
CA ALA A 218 -6.68 20.08 -9.57
C ALA A 218 -8.01 20.21 -8.81
N ALA A 219 -8.70 21.34 -8.94
CA ALA A 219 -10.01 21.56 -8.31
C ALA A 219 -11.09 20.60 -8.84
N ILE A 220 -11.16 20.38 -10.15
CA ILE A 220 -12.07 19.40 -10.76
C ILE A 220 -11.70 17.99 -10.30
N GLY A 221 -10.41 17.64 -10.29
CA GLY A 221 -9.94 16.34 -9.78
C GLY A 221 -10.32 16.12 -8.32
N CYS A 222 -10.13 17.13 -7.47
CA CYS A 222 -10.56 17.13 -6.07
C CYS A 222 -12.09 17.04 -5.94
N PHE A 223 -12.85 17.73 -6.77
CA PHE A 223 -14.31 17.71 -6.75
C PHE A 223 -14.88 16.36 -7.20
N VAL A 224 -14.33 15.77 -8.26
CA VAL A 224 -14.66 14.43 -8.73
C VAL A 224 -14.30 13.41 -7.65
N TYR A 225 -13.08 13.47 -7.09
CA TYR A 225 -12.68 12.64 -5.95
C TYR A 225 -13.65 12.79 -4.77
N TRP A 226 -14.04 14.02 -4.45
CA TRP A 226 -14.99 14.32 -3.38
C TRP A 226 -16.38 13.72 -3.66
N LEU A 227 -16.92 13.85 -4.88
CA LEU A 227 -18.19 13.24 -5.28
C LEU A 227 -18.15 11.71 -5.16
N PHE A 228 -17.05 11.09 -5.56
CA PHE A 228 -16.91 9.63 -5.47
C PHE A 228 -16.58 9.13 -4.07
N SER A 229 -15.97 9.96 -3.22
CA SER A 229 -15.73 9.65 -1.81
C SER A 229 -17.03 9.58 -0.97
N ARG A 230 -18.17 10.06 -1.51
CA ARG A 230 -19.49 9.96 -0.87
C ARG A 230 -20.11 8.55 -0.88
N ARG A 231 -19.47 7.55 -1.52
CA ARG A 231 -19.91 6.14 -1.37
C ARG A 231 -19.54 5.50 -0.03
N ILE A 232 -18.91 6.27 0.86
CA ILE A 232 -18.57 5.83 2.19
C ILE A 232 -19.78 6.06 3.08
N ASP A 233 -20.49 4.99 3.34
CA ASP A 233 -21.52 5.00 4.37
C ASP A 233 -20.82 4.98 5.74
N ARG A 234 -21.23 5.88 6.62
CA ARG A 234 -20.79 5.89 8.02
C ARG A 234 -21.46 4.77 8.82
N ASN A 235 -22.47 4.12 8.26
CA ASN A 235 -23.11 2.96 8.85
C ASN A 235 -22.31 1.71 8.47
N ALA A 236 -21.24 1.43 9.19
CA ALA A 236 -20.63 0.12 9.14
C ALA A 236 -21.64 -0.93 9.61
N ARG A 237 -21.64 -2.10 8.97
CA ARG A 237 -22.40 -3.23 9.52
C ARG A 237 -21.73 -3.63 10.85
N PRO A 238 -22.52 -3.85 11.92
CA PRO A 238 -21.97 -4.32 13.19
C PRO A 238 -21.25 -5.65 12.98
N LEU A 239 -20.24 -5.92 13.80
CA LEU A 239 -19.59 -7.23 13.82
C LEU A 239 -20.64 -8.32 14.12
N PRO A 240 -20.44 -9.55 13.60
CA PRO A 240 -21.31 -10.66 13.98
C PRO A 240 -21.30 -10.89 15.49
N ASP A 241 -22.44 -11.34 16.02
CA ASP A 241 -22.59 -11.62 17.44
C ASP A 241 -21.51 -12.60 17.92
N GLY A 242 -20.97 -12.33 19.11
CA GLY A 242 -19.89 -13.13 19.72
C GLY A 242 -18.49 -12.86 19.18
N VAL A 243 -18.31 -11.98 18.19
CA VAL A 243 -16.99 -11.58 17.69
C VAL A 243 -16.53 -10.30 18.39
N HIS A 244 -15.45 -10.40 19.15
CA HIS A 244 -14.82 -9.27 19.83
C HIS A 244 -13.47 -8.94 19.19
N HIS A 245 -13.12 -7.66 19.14
CA HIS A 245 -11.94 -7.17 18.44
C HIS A 245 -11.09 -6.28 19.34
N LEU A 246 -9.84 -6.70 19.57
CA LEU A 246 -8.80 -5.95 20.25
C LEU A 246 -7.62 -5.68 19.31
N SER A 247 -6.83 -4.66 19.64
CA SER A 247 -5.62 -4.36 18.88
C SER A 247 -4.61 -3.61 19.73
N ASP A 248 -3.35 -3.58 19.26
CA ASP A 248 -2.28 -2.74 19.78
C ASP A 248 -2.12 -2.93 21.30
N LEU A 249 -1.93 -4.18 21.70
CA LEU A 249 -1.74 -4.57 23.10
C LEU A 249 -0.39 -4.08 23.63
N HIS A 250 0.63 -4.07 22.76
CA HIS A 250 2.02 -3.72 23.03
C HIS A 250 2.55 -4.32 24.34
N ILE A 251 2.43 -5.63 24.56
CA ILE A 251 2.92 -6.23 25.80
C ILE A 251 4.44 -6.01 25.91
N THR A 252 4.90 -5.53 27.08
CA THR A 252 6.33 -5.35 27.40
C THR A 252 6.79 -6.39 28.42
N SER A 253 8.08 -6.76 28.45
CA SER A 253 8.58 -7.70 29.46
C SER A 253 9.02 -6.98 30.74
N GLY A 254 8.57 -7.45 31.91
CA GLY A 254 9.06 -6.99 33.21
C GLY A 254 8.73 -5.53 33.57
N MET A 255 9.73 -4.75 34.01
CA MET A 255 9.62 -3.34 34.41
C MET A 255 9.76 -2.35 33.23
N ASP A 256 9.87 -2.86 32.00
CA ASP A 256 10.08 -2.01 30.84
C ASP A 256 8.84 -1.17 30.57
N LYS A 257 9.06 0.14 30.53
CA LYS A 257 8.04 1.08 30.09
C LYS A 257 7.80 0.84 28.59
N PRO A 258 6.54 0.93 28.15
CA PRO A 258 6.19 0.98 26.73
C PRO A 258 7.12 1.92 25.95
N ILE A 259 7.34 1.62 24.67
CA ILE A 259 7.93 2.58 23.71
C ILE A 259 7.14 3.91 23.72
N GLN A 260 5.82 3.86 23.93
CA GLN A 260 4.95 5.03 23.96
C GLN A 260 4.57 5.45 25.40
N SER A 261 4.88 6.69 25.80
CA SER A 261 4.96 7.11 27.22
C SER A 261 3.67 7.08 28.05
N ASP A 262 2.49 7.04 27.42
CA ASP A 262 1.19 7.19 28.10
C ASP A 262 0.40 5.88 28.23
N ALA A 263 1.08 4.75 28.05
CA ALA A 263 0.44 3.43 27.99
C ALA A 263 0.18 2.80 29.37
N TYR A 264 -0.91 2.05 29.47
CA TYR A 264 -1.24 1.21 30.62
C TYR A 264 -0.18 0.14 30.90
N SER A 265 -0.14 -0.30 32.16
CA SER A 265 0.58 -1.52 32.56
C SER A 265 -0.05 -2.74 31.89
N ASN A 266 0.75 -3.80 31.73
CA ASN A 266 0.28 -5.08 31.19
C ASN A 266 -0.91 -5.64 31.97
N THR A 267 -0.97 -5.41 33.30
CA THR A 267 -2.10 -5.83 34.15
C THR A 267 -3.44 -5.38 33.57
N LYS A 268 -3.56 -4.10 33.19
CA LYS A 268 -4.82 -3.56 32.64
C LYS A 268 -5.12 -4.09 31.24
N VAL A 269 -4.08 -4.32 30.44
CA VAL A 269 -4.23 -4.96 29.12
C VAL A 269 -4.75 -6.38 29.29
N PHE A 270 -4.22 -7.14 30.26
CA PHE A 270 -4.65 -8.51 30.56
C PHE A 270 -6.04 -8.57 31.20
N GLU A 271 -6.41 -7.60 32.05
CA GLU A 271 -7.78 -7.46 32.55
C GLU A 271 -8.77 -7.22 31.41
N LYS A 272 -8.45 -6.33 30.47
CA LYS A 272 -9.26 -6.11 29.26
C LYS A 272 -9.35 -7.37 28.41
N LEU A 273 -8.22 -8.03 28.14
CA LEU A 273 -8.16 -9.29 27.39
C LEU A 273 -9.08 -10.34 28.02
N LYS A 274 -8.96 -10.57 29.33
CA LYS A 274 -9.79 -11.51 30.08
C LYS A 274 -11.27 -11.15 29.99
N ALA A 275 -11.62 -9.89 30.26
CA ALA A 275 -13.00 -9.43 30.22
C ALA A 275 -13.64 -9.61 28.84
N GLN A 276 -12.90 -9.38 27.74
CA GLN A 276 -13.40 -9.60 26.39
C GLN A 276 -13.49 -11.09 26.05
N ALA A 277 -12.50 -11.90 26.44
CA ALA A 277 -12.53 -13.35 26.19
C ALA A 277 -13.72 -14.04 26.88
N GLN A 278 -14.13 -13.59 28.07
CA GLN A 278 -15.24 -14.19 28.83
C GLN A 278 -16.62 -13.99 28.21
N ILE A 279 -16.75 -13.06 27.26
CA ILE A 279 -18.03 -12.73 26.59
C ILE A 279 -17.99 -12.99 25.09
N ALA A 280 -16.82 -13.35 24.55
CA ALA A 280 -16.61 -13.56 23.13
C ALA A 280 -16.65 -15.05 22.80
N ASP A 281 -17.31 -15.40 21.70
CA ASP A 281 -17.11 -16.69 21.06
C ASP A 281 -15.77 -16.73 20.32
N VAL A 282 -15.42 -15.59 19.70
CA VAL A 282 -14.16 -15.38 18.98
C VAL A 282 -13.55 -14.05 19.38
N LEU A 283 -12.31 -14.08 19.87
CA LEU A 283 -11.51 -12.90 20.20
C LEU A 283 -10.44 -12.67 19.13
N VAL A 284 -10.62 -11.62 18.34
CA VAL A 284 -9.69 -11.19 17.29
C VAL A 284 -8.68 -10.18 17.85
N ILE A 285 -7.40 -10.38 17.58
CA ILE A 285 -6.32 -9.45 17.93
C ILE A 285 -5.58 -9.02 16.67
N SER A 286 -5.76 -7.76 16.24
CA SER A 286 -5.29 -7.26 14.94
C SER A 286 -3.89 -6.64 14.94
N GLY A 287 -2.91 -7.31 15.55
CA GLY A 287 -1.50 -6.91 15.53
C GLY A 287 -1.06 -6.00 16.66
N ASP A 288 0.25 -5.77 16.69
CA ASP A 288 1.01 -5.10 17.74
C ASP A 288 0.67 -5.71 19.11
N ILE A 289 0.75 -7.05 19.16
CA ILE A 289 0.52 -7.86 20.36
C ILE A 289 1.62 -7.59 21.37
N THR A 290 2.85 -7.55 20.89
CA THR A 290 4.07 -7.27 21.64
C THR A 290 4.62 -5.89 21.26
N ASP A 291 5.38 -5.26 22.15
CA ASP A 291 5.98 -3.95 21.87
C ASP A 291 7.29 -4.07 21.08
N GLY A 292 8.02 -5.17 21.27
CA GLY A 292 9.33 -5.42 20.68
C GLY A 292 9.51 -6.79 20.02
N GLY A 293 8.47 -7.61 19.92
CA GLY A 293 8.59 -9.00 19.47
C GLY A 293 9.53 -9.83 20.35
N LEU A 294 9.74 -9.40 21.60
CA LEU A 294 10.73 -9.99 22.48
C LEU A 294 10.19 -11.28 23.09
N ARG A 295 11.11 -12.15 23.47
CA ARG A 295 10.80 -13.46 24.04
C ARG A 295 9.92 -13.34 25.30
N GLY A 296 10.28 -12.46 26.24
CA GLY A 296 9.53 -12.26 27.48
C GLY A 296 8.12 -11.73 27.24
N GLU A 297 7.94 -10.87 26.24
CA GLU A 297 6.64 -10.30 25.87
C GLU A 297 5.68 -11.38 25.35
N TRP A 298 6.18 -12.25 24.46
CA TRP A 298 5.42 -13.39 23.97
C TRP A 298 5.09 -14.39 25.07
N HIS A 299 6.04 -14.64 25.99
CA HIS A 299 5.81 -15.51 27.14
C HIS A 299 4.69 -14.97 28.04
N ASP A 300 4.74 -13.69 28.41
CA ASP A 300 3.72 -13.05 29.25
C ASP A 300 2.35 -13.03 28.56
N PHE A 301 2.32 -12.76 27.25
CA PHE A 301 1.10 -12.84 26.44
C PHE A 301 0.47 -14.24 26.46
N LEU A 302 1.27 -15.28 26.17
CA LEU A 302 0.79 -16.66 26.14
C LEU A 302 0.34 -17.13 27.52
N ALA A 303 1.06 -16.76 28.58
CA ALA A 303 0.67 -17.07 29.96
C ALA A 303 -0.69 -16.44 30.32
N ALA A 304 -0.97 -15.22 29.85
CA ALA A 304 -2.25 -14.57 30.04
C ALA A 304 -3.39 -15.20 29.20
N CYS A 305 -3.10 -15.63 27.97
CA CYS A 305 -4.11 -16.17 27.04
C CYS A 305 -4.44 -17.64 27.27
N ASN A 306 -3.49 -18.46 27.71
CA ASN A 306 -3.66 -19.91 27.83
C ASN A 306 -4.87 -20.33 28.69
N PRO A 307 -5.12 -19.73 29.87
CA PRO A 307 -6.32 -20.01 30.66
C PRO A 307 -7.63 -19.61 29.97
N LEU A 308 -7.57 -18.68 29.01
CA LEU A 308 -8.73 -18.12 28.31
C LEU A 308 -9.11 -18.90 27.05
N LYS A 309 -8.31 -19.89 26.63
CA LYS A 309 -8.59 -20.71 25.43
C LYS A 309 -9.90 -21.52 25.53
N ALA A 310 -10.36 -21.78 26.76
CA ALA A 310 -11.64 -22.42 27.01
C ALA A 310 -12.83 -21.46 26.88
N GLU A 311 -12.60 -20.15 27.02
CA GLU A 311 -13.63 -19.11 27.01
C GLU A 311 -13.90 -18.62 25.58
N ALA A 312 -12.84 -18.38 24.80
CA ALA A 312 -12.95 -17.86 23.44
C ALA A 312 -11.96 -18.52 22.49
N LYS A 313 -12.34 -18.59 21.20
CA LYS A 313 -11.40 -18.90 20.12
C LYS A 313 -10.60 -17.66 19.76
N PHE A 314 -9.28 -17.76 19.73
CA PHE A 314 -8.41 -16.64 19.38
C PHE A 314 -8.20 -16.59 17.87
N ILE A 315 -8.08 -15.38 17.31
CA ILE A 315 -7.61 -15.14 15.94
C ILE A 315 -6.57 -14.02 16.01
N LEU A 316 -5.35 -14.29 15.55
CA LEU A 316 -4.23 -13.37 15.66
C LEU A 316 -3.76 -12.92 14.28
N CYS A 317 -3.43 -11.64 14.17
CA CYS A 317 -2.74 -11.03 13.04
C CYS A 317 -1.44 -10.37 13.54
N PRO A 318 -0.33 -10.39 12.79
CA PRO A 318 0.89 -9.71 13.22
C PRO A 318 0.80 -8.20 12.94
N GLY A 319 1.32 -7.39 13.84
CA GLY A 319 1.62 -5.97 13.60
C GLY A 319 3.11 -5.71 13.39
N ASN A 320 3.45 -4.44 13.18
CA ASN A 320 4.83 -4.07 12.84
C ASN A 320 5.76 -4.17 14.06
N HIS A 321 5.25 -3.97 15.28
CA HIS A 321 6.00 -4.14 16.52
C HIS A 321 6.30 -5.62 16.84
N ASP A 322 5.47 -6.54 16.36
CA ASP A 322 5.69 -7.97 16.55
C ASP A 322 6.91 -8.48 15.77
N LEU A 323 7.22 -7.87 14.62
CA LEU A 323 8.22 -8.35 13.66
C LEU A 323 9.44 -7.43 13.57
N HIS A 324 9.20 -6.13 13.51
CA HIS A 324 10.19 -5.11 13.20
C HIS A 324 9.98 -3.84 14.04
N PRO A 325 10.01 -3.93 15.38
CA PRO A 325 9.93 -2.76 16.24
C PRO A 325 11.04 -1.79 15.88
N TYR A 326 10.64 -0.64 15.34
CA TYR A 326 11.56 0.44 15.05
C TYR A 326 11.24 1.55 16.06
N SER A 327 12.07 1.66 17.10
CA SER A 327 11.92 2.70 18.11
C SER A 327 13.23 3.45 18.32
N HIS A 328 13.14 4.77 18.21
CA HIS A 328 14.19 5.72 18.57
C HIS A 328 14.49 5.75 20.07
N LYS A 329 13.60 5.20 20.91
CA LYS A 329 13.75 5.12 22.37
C LYS A 329 14.46 3.86 22.84
N TYR A 330 14.71 2.90 21.96
CA TYR A 330 15.73 1.91 22.22
C TYR A 330 17.05 2.66 22.32
N ARG A 331 17.50 2.78 23.57
CA ARG A 331 18.79 3.31 24.02
C ARG A 331 19.88 3.07 22.95
N PRO A 332 20.93 3.90 22.84
CA PRO A 332 22.06 3.72 21.91
C PRO A 332 22.71 2.31 21.89
N LYS A 333 22.31 1.41 22.81
CA LYS A 333 22.69 -0.01 22.87
C LYS A 333 21.80 -0.98 22.07
N VAL A 334 20.57 -0.61 21.68
CA VAL A 334 19.63 -1.49 20.94
C VAL A 334 19.29 -0.94 19.54
N SER A 335 19.53 0.36 19.30
CA SER A 335 19.50 0.97 17.96
C SER A 335 20.59 0.43 16.99
N ALA A 336 21.44 -0.48 17.48
CA ALA A 336 22.52 -1.11 16.73
C ALA A 336 22.24 -2.60 16.43
N ILE A 337 20.99 -3.08 16.56
CA ILE A 337 20.63 -4.38 16.00
C ILE A 337 20.62 -4.25 14.48
N PRO A 338 21.59 -4.83 13.73
CA PRO A 338 21.59 -4.73 12.29
C PRO A 338 20.30 -5.38 11.75
N MET A 339 19.72 -4.85 10.66
CA MET A 339 18.61 -5.54 9.95
C MET A 339 19.01 -6.94 9.48
N ASN A 340 20.31 -7.21 9.43
CA ASN A 340 20.93 -8.48 9.09
C ASN A 340 21.14 -9.40 10.31
N SER A 341 20.68 -9.01 11.51
CA SER A 341 20.72 -9.86 12.69
C SER A 341 19.71 -11.02 12.58
N CYS A 342 19.91 -12.07 13.38
CA CYS A 342 18.99 -13.19 13.43
C CYS A 342 17.57 -12.80 13.94
N LEU A 343 17.47 -11.66 14.62
CA LEU A 343 16.32 -11.25 15.44
C LEU A 343 15.00 -11.07 14.68
N PRO A 344 14.93 -10.42 13.49
CA PRO A 344 13.66 -10.26 12.77
C PRO A 344 13.00 -11.59 12.39
N ARG A 345 13.80 -12.63 12.10
CA ARG A 345 13.29 -13.95 11.75
C ARG A 345 12.95 -14.79 12.99
N LEU A 346 13.68 -14.62 14.09
CA LEU A 346 13.27 -15.18 15.37
C LEU A 346 11.90 -14.66 15.80
N ARG A 347 11.61 -13.37 15.55
CA ARG A 347 10.28 -12.78 15.79
C ARG A 347 9.19 -13.44 14.95
N LYS A 348 9.44 -13.67 13.66
CA LYS A 348 8.53 -14.43 12.78
C LYS A 348 8.27 -15.84 13.33
N ILE A 349 9.30 -16.54 13.76
CA ILE A 349 9.19 -17.88 14.37
C ILE A 349 8.35 -17.82 15.65
N ARG A 350 8.66 -16.88 16.56
CA ARG A 350 7.90 -16.67 17.82
C ARG A 350 6.42 -16.41 17.55
N TYR A 351 6.11 -15.54 16.58
CA TYR A 351 4.74 -15.27 16.17
C TYR A 351 4.04 -16.54 15.67
N LEU A 352 4.63 -17.26 14.70
CA LEU A 352 4.03 -18.48 14.14
C LEU A 352 3.78 -19.54 15.23
N ARG A 353 4.71 -19.69 16.19
CA ARG A 353 4.55 -20.57 17.34
C ARG A 353 3.42 -20.12 18.26
N ALA A 354 3.30 -18.83 18.54
CA ALA A 354 2.23 -18.28 19.37
C ALA A 354 0.85 -18.49 18.73
N VAL A 355 0.72 -18.27 17.41
CA VAL A 355 -0.53 -18.56 16.68
C VAL A 355 -0.87 -20.04 16.75
N ASN A 356 0.11 -20.92 16.56
CA ASN A 356 -0.13 -22.36 16.64
C ASN A 356 -0.57 -22.83 18.04
N GLU A 357 -0.03 -22.21 19.09
CA GLU A 357 -0.36 -22.54 20.49
C GLU A 357 -1.76 -22.06 20.89
N LEU A 358 -2.17 -20.88 20.42
CA LEU A 358 -3.47 -20.27 20.76
C LEU A 358 -4.59 -20.67 19.79
N CYS A 359 -4.26 -20.91 18.52
CA CYS A 359 -5.22 -21.08 17.43
C CYS A 359 -4.86 -22.28 16.52
N PRO A 360 -4.67 -23.50 17.06
CA PRO A 360 -4.13 -24.65 16.30
C PRO A 360 -5.02 -25.10 15.14
N ASP A 361 -6.33 -24.86 15.22
CA ASP A 361 -7.36 -25.27 14.25
C ASP A 361 -7.32 -24.46 12.93
N GLY A 362 -6.26 -23.70 12.69
CA GLY A 362 -6.08 -22.86 11.51
C GLY A 362 -5.61 -23.62 10.29
N TYR A 363 -5.71 -22.96 9.14
CA TYR A 363 -5.28 -23.48 7.86
C TYR A 363 -4.41 -22.48 7.11
N VAL A 364 -3.50 -23.01 6.29
CA VAL A 364 -2.69 -22.29 5.32
C VAL A 364 -3.09 -22.77 3.92
N MET A 365 -3.13 -21.85 2.95
CA MET A 365 -3.42 -22.19 1.56
C MET A 365 -2.14 -22.55 0.79
N GLU A 366 -1.98 -23.82 0.43
CA GLU A 366 -0.92 -24.31 -0.47
C GLU A 366 -1.47 -24.59 -1.89
N SER A 367 -0.59 -24.92 -2.83
CA SER A 367 -0.96 -25.24 -4.22
C SER A 367 -1.89 -26.45 -4.34
N GLY A 368 -1.75 -27.43 -3.44
CA GLY A 368 -2.61 -28.62 -3.35
C GLY A 368 -3.93 -28.40 -2.59
N GLY A 369 -4.19 -27.19 -2.11
CA GLY A 369 -5.34 -26.87 -1.28
C GLY A 369 -4.95 -26.52 0.16
N PRO A 370 -5.94 -26.49 1.07
CA PRO A 370 -5.71 -26.09 2.44
C PRO A 370 -4.98 -27.17 3.25
N ILE A 371 -4.07 -26.75 4.11
CA ILE A 371 -3.36 -27.60 5.07
C ILE A 371 -3.51 -27.02 6.47
N GLU A 372 -3.72 -27.89 7.46
CA GLU A 372 -3.74 -27.50 8.88
C GLU A 372 -2.44 -26.79 9.28
N LEU A 373 -2.56 -25.70 10.03
CA LEU A 373 -1.45 -24.83 10.45
C LEU A 373 -0.41 -25.61 11.25
N ASN A 374 -0.85 -26.45 12.18
CA ASN A 374 0.04 -27.28 13.00
C ASN A 374 0.89 -28.23 12.13
N ARG A 375 0.28 -28.86 11.12
CA ARG A 375 0.92 -29.78 10.19
C ARG A 375 1.85 -29.04 9.25
N TYR A 376 1.45 -27.85 8.79
CA TYR A 376 2.30 -26.98 7.99
C TYR A 376 3.57 -26.59 8.76
N LEU A 377 3.44 -26.14 10.01
CA LEU A 377 4.59 -25.72 10.82
C LEU A 377 5.47 -26.90 11.25
N ALA A 378 4.89 -28.06 11.58
CA ALA A 378 5.63 -29.25 11.99
C ALA A 378 6.63 -29.73 10.91
N ARG A 379 6.32 -29.54 9.62
CA ARG A 379 7.26 -29.84 8.50
C ARG A 379 8.58 -29.08 8.62
N TYR A 380 8.54 -27.90 9.22
CA TYR A 380 9.65 -26.97 9.32
C TYR A 380 10.21 -26.85 10.74
N ASP A 381 9.82 -27.73 11.66
CA ASP A 381 10.32 -27.70 13.03
C ASP A 381 11.84 -27.70 13.07
N HIS A 382 12.49 -28.58 12.31
CA HIS A 382 13.95 -28.64 12.19
C HIS A 382 14.57 -27.32 11.72
N VAL A 383 13.98 -26.62 10.74
CA VAL A 383 14.45 -25.31 10.26
C VAL A 383 14.37 -24.28 11.37
N PHE A 384 13.25 -24.24 12.09
CA PHE A 384 13.05 -23.31 13.20
C PHE A 384 14.02 -23.59 14.35
N SER A 385 14.25 -24.87 14.68
CA SER A 385 15.25 -25.28 15.68
C SER A 385 16.64 -24.82 15.30
N GLU A 386 17.13 -25.24 14.13
CA GLU A 386 18.50 -24.95 13.70
C GLU A 386 18.74 -23.45 13.57
N TYR A 387 17.75 -22.68 13.09
CA TYR A 387 17.85 -21.23 13.03
C TYR A 387 17.90 -20.60 14.44
N ALA A 388 17.11 -21.09 15.40
CA ALA A 388 17.13 -20.63 16.78
C ALA A 388 18.48 -20.86 17.47
N TYR A 389 19.22 -21.91 17.09
CA TYR A 389 20.58 -22.18 17.56
C TYR A 389 21.69 -21.37 16.87
N GLY A 390 21.34 -20.37 16.05
CA GLY A 390 22.31 -19.43 15.47
C GLY A 390 22.88 -19.87 14.11
N ASN A 391 22.29 -20.85 13.43
CA ASN A 391 22.66 -21.18 12.06
C ASN A 391 21.90 -20.26 11.09
N ASP A 392 22.48 -19.10 10.76
CA ASP A 392 21.77 -18.00 10.10
C ASP A 392 21.76 -18.07 8.56
N GLY A 393 22.77 -18.68 7.94
CA GLY A 393 23.02 -18.64 6.49
C GLY A 393 21.85 -19.02 5.58
N ALA A 394 21.81 -20.26 5.07
CA ALA A 394 20.76 -20.68 4.13
C ALA A 394 19.36 -20.72 4.78
N LEU A 395 19.31 -20.93 6.10
CA LEU A 395 18.07 -21.06 6.86
C LEU A 395 17.31 -19.73 6.97
N ALA A 396 17.98 -18.57 6.97
CA ALA A 396 17.30 -17.27 6.98
C ALA A 396 16.30 -17.13 5.82
N ARG A 397 16.71 -17.50 4.61
CA ARG A 397 15.84 -17.46 3.42
C ARG A 397 14.70 -18.46 3.51
N GLN A 398 14.94 -19.62 4.13
CA GLN A 398 13.88 -20.60 4.35
C GLN A 398 12.84 -20.05 5.33
N VAL A 399 13.24 -19.43 6.44
CA VAL A 399 12.30 -18.82 7.39
C VAL A 399 11.44 -17.75 6.72
N ASP A 400 12.04 -16.89 5.88
CA ASP A 400 11.28 -15.89 5.13
C ASP A 400 10.28 -16.53 4.16
N SER A 401 10.70 -17.57 3.43
CA SER A 401 9.81 -18.32 2.52
C SER A 401 8.68 -19.02 3.27
N ILE A 402 8.96 -19.63 4.42
CA ILE A 402 7.95 -20.31 5.26
C ILE A 402 6.94 -19.28 5.78
N TRP A 403 7.42 -18.12 6.23
CA TRP A 403 6.59 -17.01 6.67
C TRP A 403 5.66 -16.51 5.55
N GLU A 404 6.21 -16.17 4.38
CA GLU A 404 5.41 -15.71 3.24
C GLU A 404 4.39 -16.75 2.80
N ALA A 405 4.75 -18.03 2.84
CA ALA A 405 3.86 -19.14 2.50
C ALA A 405 2.80 -19.41 3.59
N ALA A 406 2.98 -18.99 4.84
CA ALA A 406 1.98 -19.15 5.90
C ALA A 406 0.75 -18.23 5.71
N PHE A 407 0.90 -17.06 5.08
CA PHE A 407 -0.19 -16.07 4.97
C PHE A 407 -0.88 -16.07 3.60
N PRO A 408 -2.20 -15.94 3.52
CA PRO A 408 -3.12 -15.77 4.64
C PRO A 408 -3.33 -17.08 5.41
N MET A 409 -3.43 -16.97 6.73
CA MET A 409 -3.96 -18.05 7.58
C MET A 409 -5.47 -17.86 7.70
N PHE A 410 -6.22 -18.95 7.81
CA PHE A 410 -7.66 -18.86 7.92
C PHE A 410 -8.27 -19.94 8.82
N TRP A 411 -9.44 -19.64 9.38
CA TRP A 411 -10.20 -20.50 10.28
C TRP A 411 -11.68 -20.46 9.87
N THR A 412 -12.37 -21.58 10.01
CA THR A 412 -13.83 -21.63 9.89
C THR A 412 -14.41 -21.88 11.27
N ILE A 413 -15.13 -20.91 11.80
CA ILE A 413 -15.75 -20.99 13.13
C ILE A 413 -17.23 -20.69 12.93
N ARG A 414 -18.08 -21.69 13.19
CA ARG A 414 -19.53 -21.64 12.88
C ARG A 414 -19.75 -21.36 11.38
N ASP A 415 -20.53 -20.34 11.06
CA ASP A 415 -20.86 -19.87 9.71
C ASP A 415 -19.95 -18.72 9.23
N GLN A 416 -18.79 -18.55 9.86
CA GLN A 416 -17.87 -17.45 9.59
C GLN A 416 -16.48 -17.97 9.21
N MET A 417 -15.87 -17.31 8.23
CA MET A 417 -14.50 -17.57 7.82
C MET A 417 -13.63 -16.39 8.24
N PHE A 418 -12.68 -16.65 9.13
CA PHE A 418 -11.70 -15.69 9.60
C PHE A 418 -10.43 -15.82 8.79
N VAL A 419 -9.86 -14.72 8.31
CA VAL A 419 -8.64 -14.70 7.52
C VAL A 419 -7.66 -13.68 8.07
N ALA A 420 -6.53 -14.13 8.61
CA ALA A 420 -5.45 -13.26 9.07
C ALA A 420 -4.46 -12.97 7.94
N LEU A 421 -4.20 -11.69 7.70
CA LEU A 421 -3.25 -11.20 6.71
C LEU A 421 -1.95 -10.73 7.38
N ASP A 422 -0.82 -10.99 6.73
CA ASP A 422 0.39 -10.25 7.03
C ASP A 422 0.36 -8.96 6.20
N THR A 423 0.04 -7.85 6.88
CA THR A 423 0.02 -6.51 6.27
C THR A 423 1.33 -5.75 6.47
N ASN A 424 2.34 -6.38 7.08
CA ASN A 424 3.59 -5.71 7.40
C ASN A 424 4.47 -5.58 6.16
N ARG A 425 5.07 -4.40 5.99
CA ARG A 425 6.13 -4.21 5.02
C ARG A 425 7.48 -4.35 5.72
N LEU A 426 8.43 -5.02 5.06
CA LEU A 426 9.84 -4.97 5.46
C LEU A 426 10.30 -3.50 5.50
N PRO A 427 10.68 -2.96 6.68
CA PRO A 427 11.14 -1.60 6.75
C PRO A 427 12.45 -1.43 6.01
N SER A 428 12.67 -0.22 5.50
CA SER A 428 13.99 0.27 5.06
C SER A 428 14.54 1.38 5.96
N ASN A 429 13.67 1.97 6.77
CA ASN A 429 13.94 3.03 7.75
C ASN A 429 12.72 3.17 8.69
N LEU A 430 12.85 4.04 9.71
CA LEU A 430 11.81 4.36 10.70
C LEU A 430 10.46 4.75 10.08
N LEU A 431 10.46 5.57 9.03
CA LEU A 431 9.21 6.03 8.43
C LEU A 431 8.50 4.90 7.67
N THR A 432 9.26 3.96 7.14
CA THR A 432 8.72 2.82 6.38
C THR A 432 8.31 1.63 7.25
N SER A 433 8.66 1.61 8.55
CA SER A 433 8.26 0.51 9.45
C SER A 433 6.79 0.57 9.84
N ALA A 434 6.18 1.75 9.74
CA ALA A 434 4.75 1.94 9.99
C ALA A 434 3.91 1.86 8.70
N LEU A 435 4.53 1.52 7.55
CA LEU A 435 3.81 1.37 6.29
C LEU A 435 3.39 -0.09 6.10
N GLY A 436 2.12 -0.28 5.77
CA GLY A 436 1.61 -1.60 5.43
C GLY A 436 1.72 -1.92 3.94
N ASP A 437 1.76 -3.22 3.64
CA ASP A 437 1.56 -3.73 2.29
C ASP A 437 1.05 -5.19 2.30
N VAL A 438 0.40 -5.65 1.23
CA VAL A 438 -0.01 -7.06 1.07
C VAL A 438 0.52 -7.63 -0.24
N GLY A 439 1.36 -8.66 -0.13
CA GLY A 439 1.99 -9.36 -1.25
C GLY A 439 1.01 -9.85 -2.32
N THR A 440 1.44 -9.88 -3.60
CA THR A 440 0.60 -10.39 -4.70
C THR A 440 0.26 -11.88 -4.53
N ALA A 441 1.20 -12.68 -4.02
CA ALA A 441 0.97 -14.08 -3.68
C ALA A 441 -0.08 -14.24 -2.56
N GLN A 442 -0.04 -13.36 -1.56
CA GLN A 442 -1.02 -13.33 -0.48
C GLN A 442 -2.42 -12.96 -1.00
N LEU A 443 -2.54 -11.92 -1.84
CA LEU A 443 -3.80 -11.54 -2.48
C LEU A 443 -4.38 -12.65 -3.37
N ARG A 444 -3.52 -13.39 -4.09
CA ARG A 444 -3.96 -14.51 -4.93
C ARG A 444 -4.58 -15.62 -4.07
N ARG A 445 -3.94 -15.99 -2.97
CA ARG A 445 -4.45 -16.99 -2.02
C ARG A 445 -5.70 -16.52 -1.30
N LEU A 446 -5.76 -15.24 -0.91
CA LEU A 446 -6.98 -14.64 -0.35
C LEU A 446 -8.15 -14.77 -1.33
N LYS A 447 -7.93 -14.51 -2.62
CA LYS A 447 -8.97 -14.69 -3.64
C LYS A 447 -9.41 -16.17 -3.78
N GLN A 448 -8.49 -17.12 -3.63
CA GLN A 448 -8.81 -18.55 -3.63
C GLN A 448 -9.65 -18.92 -2.41
N ILE A 449 -9.27 -18.48 -1.21
CA ILE A 449 -10.01 -18.69 0.04
C ILE A 449 -11.41 -18.07 -0.05
N ALA A 450 -11.53 -16.82 -0.48
CA ALA A 450 -12.81 -16.16 -0.65
C ALA A 450 -13.72 -16.86 -1.68
N GLY A 451 -13.14 -17.50 -2.70
CA GLY A 451 -13.89 -18.31 -3.67
C GLY A 451 -14.39 -19.66 -3.12
N GLN A 452 -13.88 -20.09 -1.96
CA GLN A 452 -14.27 -21.33 -1.27
C GLN A 452 -15.23 -21.07 -0.09
N LEU A 453 -15.70 -19.84 0.08
CA LEU A 453 -16.65 -19.51 1.14
C LEU A 453 -17.90 -20.38 1.00
N PRO A 454 -18.32 -21.08 2.07
CA PRO A 454 -19.62 -21.75 2.09
C PRO A 454 -20.73 -20.75 1.76
N PHE A 455 -21.79 -21.22 1.11
CA PHE A 455 -22.93 -20.37 0.80
C PHE A 455 -23.50 -19.75 2.08
N GLY A 456 -23.63 -18.41 2.11
CA GLY A 456 -24.12 -17.66 3.26
C GLY A 456 -23.06 -17.38 4.35
N ALA A 457 -21.86 -17.94 4.25
CA ALA A 457 -20.81 -17.67 5.21
C ALA A 457 -20.29 -16.23 5.10
N ARG A 458 -20.02 -15.60 6.24
CA ARG A 458 -19.43 -14.25 6.30
C ARG A 458 -17.92 -14.33 6.33
N LEU A 459 -17.26 -13.49 5.52
CA LEU A 459 -15.81 -13.35 5.53
C LEU A 459 -15.40 -12.26 6.52
N ILE A 460 -14.53 -12.58 7.47
CA ILE A 460 -13.91 -11.63 8.40
C ILE A 460 -12.42 -11.66 8.14
N VAL A 461 -11.90 -10.57 7.60
CA VAL A 461 -10.48 -10.40 7.29
C VAL A 461 -9.84 -9.53 8.36
N VAL A 462 -8.70 -9.97 8.87
CA VAL A 462 -7.96 -9.30 9.92
C VAL A 462 -6.61 -8.90 9.36
N GLY A 463 -6.31 -7.61 9.41
CA GLY A 463 -5.01 -7.04 9.08
C GLY A 463 -4.59 -6.05 10.16
N HIS A 464 -3.33 -5.61 10.20
CA HIS A 464 -2.93 -4.59 11.17
C HIS A 464 -3.09 -3.18 10.60
N HIS A 465 -2.61 -2.95 9.36
CA HIS A 465 -2.63 -1.64 8.72
C HIS A 465 -3.99 -1.31 8.10
N HIS A 466 -4.37 -0.03 8.13
CA HIS A 466 -5.64 0.43 7.58
C HIS A 466 -5.63 0.49 6.05
N VAL A 467 -6.76 0.11 5.46
CA VAL A 467 -7.00 0.16 4.00
C VAL A 467 -7.52 1.51 3.53
N TYR A 468 -8.00 2.35 4.45
CA TYR A 468 -8.63 3.61 4.11
C TYR A 468 -8.53 4.61 5.27
N THR A 469 -8.45 5.90 4.91
CA THR A 469 -8.40 7.01 5.87
C THR A 469 -9.70 7.80 5.74
N PRO A 470 -10.59 7.77 6.76
CA PRO A 470 -11.78 8.60 6.78
C PRO A 470 -11.40 10.09 6.83
N PRO A 471 -12.21 10.96 6.20
CA PRO A 471 -12.00 12.41 6.28
C PRO A 471 -11.97 12.86 7.74
N SER A 472 -10.98 13.67 8.11
CA SER A 472 -10.87 14.24 9.46
C SER A 472 -11.21 15.72 9.43
N ARG A 473 -11.75 16.24 10.54
CA ARG A 473 -11.90 17.70 10.72
C ARG A 473 -10.54 18.40 10.82
N ASN A 474 -9.49 17.67 11.17
CA ASN A 474 -8.14 18.18 11.26
C ASN A 474 -7.30 17.71 10.05
N PRO A 475 -6.93 18.61 9.13
CA PRO A 475 -6.20 18.25 7.91
C PRO A 475 -4.80 17.68 8.18
N LEU A 476 -4.16 18.04 9.30
CA LEU A 476 -2.86 17.48 9.68
C LEU A 476 -2.99 16.01 10.10
N VAL A 477 -4.04 15.69 10.87
CA VAL A 477 -4.36 14.30 11.23
C VAL A 477 -4.72 13.51 9.98
N GLU A 478 -5.48 14.08 9.05
CA GLU A 478 -5.79 13.42 7.79
C GLU A 478 -4.53 13.12 6.96
N LEU A 479 -3.61 14.08 6.84
CA LEU A 479 -2.36 13.91 6.12
C LEU A 479 -1.48 12.81 6.75
N GLN A 480 -1.31 12.85 8.08
CA GLN A 480 -0.58 11.81 8.82
C GLN A 480 -1.18 10.42 8.57
N MET A 481 -2.51 10.32 8.58
CA MET A 481 -3.20 9.03 8.45
C MET A 481 -3.17 8.50 7.02
N LYS A 482 -3.23 9.39 6.02
CA LYS A 482 -2.99 9.01 4.63
C LYS A 482 -1.57 8.51 4.42
N TYR A 483 -0.59 9.12 5.10
CA TYR A 483 0.80 8.67 5.01
C TYR A 483 0.99 7.25 5.54
N LEU A 484 0.32 6.90 6.64
CA LEU A 484 0.37 5.57 7.25
C LEU A 484 -0.56 4.54 6.56
N GLN A 485 -1.32 4.94 5.54
CA GLN A 485 -2.22 4.03 4.84
C GLN A 485 -1.45 2.97 4.08
N MET A 486 -1.97 1.75 4.09
CA MET A 486 -1.40 0.64 3.36
C MET A 486 -1.28 0.94 1.85
N LEU A 487 -0.09 0.69 1.29
CA LEU A 487 0.28 1.15 -0.06
C LEU A 487 -0.57 0.52 -1.17
N ARG A 488 -0.80 -0.79 -1.11
CA ARG A 488 -1.66 -1.51 -2.05
C ARG A 488 -3.08 -1.74 -1.52
N SER A 489 -3.59 -0.80 -0.72
CA SER A 489 -4.97 -0.80 -0.24
C SER A 489 -6.00 -1.06 -1.35
N ASN A 490 -5.88 -0.39 -2.50
CA ASN A 490 -6.79 -0.59 -3.64
C ASN A 490 -6.83 -2.02 -4.19
N ALA A 491 -5.71 -2.75 -4.14
CA ALA A 491 -5.68 -4.13 -4.60
C ALA A 491 -6.39 -5.05 -3.62
N LEU A 492 -6.18 -4.83 -2.31
CA LEU A 492 -6.89 -5.57 -1.26
C LEU A 492 -8.39 -5.26 -1.28
N THR A 493 -8.77 -3.98 -1.29
CA THR A 493 -10.19 -3.59 -1.27
C THR A 493 -10.97 -4.13 -2.47
N ARG A 494 -10.36 -4.26 -3.66
CA ARG A 494 -10.99 -4.90 -4.83
C ARG A 494 -11.24 -6.39 -4.64
N VAL A 495 -10.35 -7.10 -3.94
CA VAL A 495 -10.55 -8.53 -3.63
C VAL A 495 -11.67 -8.66 -2.59
N LEU A 496 -11.66 -7.80 -1.57
CA LEU A 496 -12.60 -7.84 -0.46
C LEU A 496 -14.01 -7.38 -0.85
N SER A 497 -14.15 -6.30 -1.63
CA SER A 497 -15.46 -5.77 -2.02
C SER A 497 -16.22 -6.64 -3.03
N ALA A 498 -15.59 -7.69 -3.55
CA ALA A 498 -16.26 -8.70 -4.37
C ALA A 498 -17.21 -9.59 -3.56
N VAL A 499 -17.04 -9.66 -2.24
CA VAL A 499 -17.84 -10.46 -1.32
C VAL A 499 -18.32 -9.60 -0.15
N ASP A 500 -19.30 -10.08 0.61
CA ASP A 500 -19.65 -9.45 1.88
C ASP A 500 -18.59 -9.79 2.92
N CYS A 501 -17.88 -8.78 3.41
CA CYS A 501 -16.85 -8.99 4.42
C CYS A 501 -16.72 -7.87 5.44
N HIS A 502 -16.12 -8.22 6.59
CA HIS A 502 -15.58 -7.27 7.56
C HIS A 502 -14.05 -7.24 7.44
N TYR A 503 -13.45 -6.05 7.41
CA TYR A 503 -12.01 -5.87 7.54
C TYR A 503 -11.69 -5.23 8.89
N LEU A 504 -11.11 -6.01 9.78
CA LEU A 504 -10.75 -5.61 11.15
C LEU A 504 -9.28 -5.22 11.17
N HIS A 505 -8.97 -4.05 11.73
CA HIS A 505 -7.58 -3.62 11.84
C HIS A 505 -7.24 -2.78 13.07
N GLY A 506 -5.95 -2.51 13.23
CA GLY A 506 -5.34 -1.77 14.33
C GLY A 506 -4.55 -0.55 13.86
N HIS A 507 -3.37 -0.37 14.45
CA HIS A 507 -2.28 0.52 14.04
C HIS A 507 -2.52 2.01 14.30
N ARG A 508 -3.78 2.45 14.20
CA ARG A 508 -4.14 3.86 14.37
C ARG A 508 -4.35 4.23 15.84
N HIS A 509 -4.58 3.25 16.72
CA HIS A 509 -4.90 3.42 18.13
C HIS A 509 -6.21 4.20 18.43
N TYR A 510 -7.11 4.34 17.46
CA TYR A 510 -8.44 4.91 17.69
C TYR A 510 -9.52 4.20 16.89
N THR A 511 -10.72 4.28 17.44
CA THR A 511 -11.92 3.66 16.90
C THR A 511 -12.44 4.44 15.70
N PHE A 512 -12.76 3.73 14.64
CA PHE A 512 -13.67 4.21 13.61
C PHE A 512 -14.23 3.03 12.85
N GLU A 513 -15.40 3.26 12.27
CA GLU A 513 -16.06 2.29 11.42
C GLU A 513 -16.62 3.00 10.18
N PHE A 514 -16.56 2.33 9.05
CA PHE A 514 -17.23 2.78 7.82
C PHE A 514 -17.45 1.59 6.88
N SER A 515 -18.26 1.79 5.84
CA SER A 515 -18.46 0.82 4.76
C SER A 515 -17.87 1.33 3.44
N ILE A 516 -17.24 0.43 2.67
CA ILE A 516 -16.86 0.62 1.26
C ILE A 516 -17.53 -0.50 0.46
N ASP A 517 -18.52 -0.15 -0.35
CA ASP A 517 -19.33 -1.11 -1.11
C ASP A 517 -19.87 -2.24 -0.19
N ARG A 518 -19.40 -3.49 -0.38
CA ARG A 518 -19.77 -4.68 0.42
C ARG A 518 -18.79 -4.99 1.55
N MET A 519 -17.84 -4.10 1.81
CA MET A 519 -16.85 -4.28 2.88
C MET A 519 -17.15 -3.31 4.03
N SER A 520 -17.42 -3.84 5.22
CA SER A 520 -17.37 -3.05 6.45
C SER A 520 -15.92 -3.00 6.94
N VAL A 521 -15.44 -1.86 7.40
CA VAL A 521 -14.11 -1.69 7.97
C VAL A 521 -14.25 -1.19 9.40
N ALA A 522 -13.57 -1.85 10.33
CA ALA A 522 -13.54 -1.46 11.73
C ALA A 522 -12.08 -1.39 12.22
N SER A 523 -11.75 -0.26 12.83
CA SER A 523 -10.47 -0.07 13.52
C SER A 523 -10.70 -0.23 15.00
N ALA A 524 -9.99 -1.17 15.63
CA ALA A 524 -9.97 -1.26 17.06
C ALA A 524 -9.09 -0.14 17.64
N PRO A 525 -9.48 0.39 18.81
CA PRO A 525 -8.61 1.21 19.61
C PRO A 525 -7.44 0.41 20.17
N SER A 526 -6.43 1.12 20.67
CA SER A 526 -5.38 0.49 21.46
C SER A 526 -5.93 -0.02 22.79
N ALA A 527 -5.74 -1.32 23.08
CA ALA A 527 -6.05 -1.84 24.40
C ALA A 527 -5.21 -1.15 25.49
N ARG A 528 -4.06 -0.57 25.12
CA ARG A 528 -3.10 0.03 26.05
C ARG A 528 -3.38 1.48 26.42
N TYR A 529 -4.26 2.22 25.74
CA TYR A 529 -4.57 3.61 26.10
C TYR A 529 -5.89 3.78 26.85
N LYS A 530 -5.94 4.86 27.66
CA LYS A 530 -7.07 5.20 28.55
C LYS A 530 -8.32 5.64 27.79
N ASP A 531 -8.15 6.39 26.71
CA ASP A 531 -9.19 7.25 26.17
C ASP A 531 -9.74 6.76 24.82
N THR A 532 -9.73 5.45 24.61
CA THR A 532 -9.99 4.88 23.29
C THR A 532 -11.25 4.01 23.25
N VAL A 533 -12.26 4.27 24.09
CA VAL A 533 -13.59 3.66 23.92
C VAL A 533 -14.43 4.50 22.99
#